data_AF-A0A662W851-F1
#
_entry.id   AF-A0A662W851-F1
#
_cell.length_a   1.000
_cell.length_b   1.000
_cell.length_c   1.000
_cell.angle_alpha   90.00
_cell.angle_beta   90.00
_cell.angle_gamma   90.00
#
_symmetry.space_group_name_H-M   'P 1'
#
loop_
_entity.id
_entity.type
_entity.pdbx_description
1 polymer ?
#
loop_
_entity_poly.entity_id
_entity_poly.type
_entity_poly.pdbx_seq_one_letter_code
_entity_poly.pdbx_strand_id
1 'polypeptide(L)'
;MEASMVYWVDHVGGRVKTFRIELKPFGYRMGPITQWKTLVADEDVHVKKGKPTVIKVKTVKTPKNTMVGPLHIMRHALGTVVDVVECGIPTRVEDEKCIDQVLFIPVESGEVKKGDLIGVLKVIFLRTGLPRRLMSISIPEVELKEETLEANLTWRDNGNVHREQIKTKVLGYTSTSVGVWRTLVADENVEIRKGEIVRIKVKNVNLPPNTVVVPLAIMKNARGSVIDVIQLGKPRRVEEEKVINQAIFLPIDDGIVEKGDLIGVLNVFYVGNSNLSAVLKEMETEKVNVVYRSGKGIVKEEVKVEPFGYRRSLLASWEVLIANENKKVKSGEPCIVRIKTIKIPKNTVTYPLNIMRYAYGTFIDLVPEGPPKKIEEDRVIDRILFLPIMNGEIRENQLLGVISMYPIEIGTFAKVRGWLDSWLDEMGERLGEPDWPF
;
A
#
# COMPACT_ATOMS: atom_id res chain seq x y z
N MET A 1 4.66 8.20 24.78
CA MET A 1 3.29 8.70 24.55
C MET A 1 2.31 7.61 24.93
N GLU A 2 1.29 7.91 25.73
CA GLU A 2 0.22 6.96 26.01
C GLU A 2 -0.87 7.05 24.92
N ALA A 3 -1.39 5.89 24.54
CA ALA A 3 -2.54 5.76 23.65
C ALA A 3 -3.37 4.54 24.06
N SER A 4 -4.50 4.35 23.40
CA SER A 4 -5.35 3.18 23.58
C SER A 4 -5.51 2.43 22.26
N MET A 5 -5.41 1.11 22.30
CA MET A 5 -5.68 0.27 21.14
C MET A 5 -7.05 -0.37 21.28
N VAL A 6 -7.82 -0.34 20.20
CA VAL A 6 -9.18 -0.89 20.12
C VAL A 6 -9.15 -2.09 19.18
N TYR A 7 -9.56 -3.25 19.67
CA TYR A 7 -9.38 -4.53 18.97
C TYR A 7 -10.57 -5.46 19.23
N TRP A 8 -10.72 -6.47 18.38
CA TRP A 8 -11.69 -7.55 18.57
C TRP A 8 -11.14 -8.64 19.48
N VAL A 9 -11.96 -9.12 20.40
CA VAL A 9 -11.58 -10.18 21.36
C VAL A 9 -11.70 -11.57 20.75
N ASP A 10 -12.69 -11.76 19.89
CA ASP A 10 -13.13 -13.06 19.38
C ASP A 10 -12.99 -13.16 17.86
N HIS A 11 -13.73 -12.34 17.11
CA HIS A 11 -13.71 -12.32 15.65
C HIS A 11 -13.99 -10.90 15.14
N VAL A 12 -13.70 -10.65 13.87
CA VAL A 12 -14.01 -9.38 13.20
C VAL A 12 -15.50 -9.08 13.30
N GLY A 13 -15.82 -7.90 13.84
CA GLY A 13 -17.21 -7.48 14.06
C GLY A 13 -17.83 -7.99 15.37
N GLY A 14 -17.10 -8.81 16.11
CA GLY A 14 -17.50 -9.31 17.42
C GLY A 14 -17.25 -8.30 18.54
N ARG A 15 -16.90 -8.81 19.72
CA ARG A 15 -16.78 -7.97 20.93
C ARG A 15 -15.51 -7.13 20.88
N VAL A 16 -15.67 -5.83 21.09
CA VAL A 16 -14.55 -4.89 21.12
C VAL A 16 -14.07 -4.66 22.55
N LYS A 17 -12.75 -4.64 22.74
CA LYS A 17 -12.09 -4.19 23.97
C LYS A 17 -11.07 -3.10 23.68
N THR A 18 -10.64 -2.43 24.75
CA THR A 18 -9.61 -1.41 24.70
C THR A 18 -8.57 -1.69 25.76
N PHE A 19 -7.29 -1.54 25.43
CA PHE A 19 -6.21 -1.49 26.42
C PHE A 19 -5.25 -0.35 26.16
N ARG A 20 -4.59 0.11 27.22
CA ARG A 20 -3.59 1.18 27.15
C ARG A 20 -2.27 0.64 26.63
N ILE A 21 -1.62 1.42 25.78
CA ILE A 21 -0.30 1.14 25.22
C ILE A 21 0.62 2.33 25.49
N GLU A 22 1.87 2.02 25.83
CA GLU A 22 2.94 3.01 25.92
C GLU A 22 3.78 2.94 24.64
N LEU A 23 3.79 4.04 23.89
CA LEU A 23 4.48 4.18 22.62
C LEU A 23 5.78 4.96 22.83
N LYS A 24 6.89 4.38 22.41
CA LYS A 24 8.23 5.00 22.42
C LYS A 24 8.67 5.25 20.98
N PRO A 25 9.43 6.33 20.70
CA PRO A 25 10.01 6.54 19.38
C PRO A 25 10.80 5.30 18.96
N PHE A 26 10.51 4.80 17.77
CA PHE A 26 11.04 3.52 17.32
C PHE A 26 11.45 3.56 15.86
N GLY A 27 12.67 3.09 15.61
CA GLY A 27 13.22 2.92 14.28
C GLY A 27 13.34 1.44 13.93
N TYR A 28 13.56 1.19 12.65
CA TYR A 28 13.91 -0.14 12.17
C TYR A 28 14.87 -0.06 11.00
N ARG A 29 15.62 -1.15 10.81
CA ARG A 29 16.41 -1.38 9.62
C ARG A 29 15.76 -2.50 8.82
N MET A 30 15.48 -2.24 7.56
CA MET A 30 14.98 -3.26 6.63
C MET A 30 16.09 -4.22 6.22
N GLY A 31 15.71 -5.50 6.12
CA GLY A 31 16.47 -6.52 5.42
C GLY A 31 16.44 -6.30 3.90
N PRO A 32 17.46 -6.79 3.17
CA PRO A 32 17.51 -6.69 1.70
C PRO A 32 16.51 -7.63 1.01
N ILE A 33 16.05 -8.67 1.70
CA ILE A 33 15.13 -9.68 1.19
C ILE A 33 13.71 -9.33 1.64
N THR A 34 12.77 -9.40 0.71
CA THR A 34 11.34 -9.41 0.96
C THR A 34 10.78 -10.74 0.50
N GLN A 35 9.88 -11.32 1.29
CA GLN A 35 9.20 -12.57 0.94
C GLN A 35 7.79 -12.26 0.44
N TRP A 36 7.34 -12.94 -0.60
CA TRP A 36 5.94 -12.92 -1.03
C TRP A 36 5.21 -14.14 -0.54
N LYS A 37 4.06 -13.89 0.08
CA LYS A 37 3.12 -14.92 0.49
C LYS A 37 1.78 -14.70 -0.19
N THR A 38 1.25 -15.77 -0.76
CA THR A 38 -0.01 -15.77 -1.50
C THR A 38 -1.18 -15.72 -0.52
N LEU A 39 -2.13 -14.81 -0.74
CA LEU A 39 -3.37 -14.70 0.04
C LEU A 39 -4.49 -15.42 -0.73
N VAL A 40 -4.90 -16.59 -0.25
CA VAL A 40 -5.87 -17.46 -0.92
C VAL A 40 -7.15 -17.57 -0.10
N ALA A 41 -8.28 -17.30 -0.74
CA ALA A 41 -9.61 -17.42 -0.13
C ALA A 41 -9.79 -18.80 0.54
N ASP A 42 -10.25 -18.82 1.78
CA ASP A 42 -10.61 -20.07 2.49
C ASP A 42 -12.13 -20.27 2.60
N GLU A 43 -12.90 -19.37 2.00
CA GLU A 43 -14.36 -19.39 1.98
C GLU A 43 -14.92 -18.85 0.65
N ASP A 44 -16.17 -19.23 0.36
CA ASP A 44 -16.98 -18.63 -0.69
C ASP A 44 -17.71 -17.41 -0.11
N VAL A 45 -17.54 -16.24 -0.73
CA VAL A 45 -18.17 -14.99 -0.27
C VAL A 45 -18.74 -14.23 -1.47
N HIS A 46 -20.01 -13.85 -1.36
CA HIS A 46 -20.61 -12.88 -2.28
C HIS A 46 -20.23 -11.46 -1.85
N VAL A 47 -19.51 -10.76 -2.72
CA VAL A 47 -19.05 -9.39 -2.50
C VAL A 47 -19.92 -8.40 -3.27
N LYS A 48 -20.13 -7.22 -2.69
CA LYS A 48 -20.86 -6.11 -3.32
C LYS A 48 -19.91 -4.96 -3.62
N LYS A 49 -19.95 -4.42 -4.83
CA LYS A 49 -19.16 -3.25 -5.24
C LYS A 49 -19.22 -2.14 -4.18
N GLY A 50 -18.05 -1.61 -3.83
CA GLY A 50 -17.88 -0.50 -2.88
C GLY A 50 -18.06 -0.88 -1.41
N LYS A 51 -18.59 -2.07 -1.08
CA LYS A 51 -18.80 -2.49 0.31
C LYS A 51 -17.54 -3.18 0.84
N PRO A 52 -16.80 -2.59 1.81
CA PRO A 52 -15.66 -3.25 2.42
C PRO A 52 -16.08 -4.59 3.02
N THR A 53 -15.35 -5.65 2.69
CA THR A 53 -15.69 -7.02 3.08
C THR A 53 -14.46 -7.69 3.64
N VAL A 54 -14.59 -8.28 4.83
CA VAL A 54 -13.53 -9.12 5.39
C VAL A 54 -13.72 -10.53 4.87
N ILE A 55 -12.67 -11.09 4.28
CA ILE A 55 -12.67 -12.43 3.69
C ILE A 55 -11.61 -13.27 4.40
N LYS A 56 -11.98 -14.47 4.81
CA LYS A 56 -11.03 -15.46 5.35
C LYS A 56 -10.11 -15.96 4.26
N VAL A 57 -8.84 -16.07 4.61
CA VAL A 57 -7.79 -16.63 3.77
C VAL A 57 -7.10 -17.77 4.49
N LYS A 58 -6.46 -18.65 3.73
CA LYS A 58 -5.58 -19.68 4.30
C LYS A 58 -4.55 -18.98 5.18
N THR A 59 -4.37 -19.49 6.40
CA THR A 59 -3.54 -18.84 7.41
C THR A 59 -2.11 -18.65 6.93
N VAL A 60 -1.65 -17.41 6.95
CA VAL A 60 -0.27 -17.01 6.67
C VAL A 60 0.44 -16.70 7.98
N LYS A 61 1.51 -17.43 8.28
CA LYS A 61 2.40 -17.13 9.41
C LYS A 61 3.57 -16.26 8.97
N THR A 62 3.91 -15.23 9.73
CA THR A 62 5.14 -14.46 9.55
C THR A 62 6.02 -14.58 10.79
N PRO A 63 7.35 -14.64 10.62
CA PRO A 63 8.25 -14.73 11.76
C PRO A 63 8.32 -13.40 12.51
N LYS A 64 8.97 -13.44 13.67
CA LYS A 64 9.30 -12.26 14.49
C LYS A 64 10.02 -11.19 13.67
N ASN A 65 9.83 -9.93 14.06
CA ASN A 65 10.47 -8.77 13.45
C ASN A 65 10.16 -8.67 11.95
N THR A 66 8.89 -8.78 11.58
CA THR A 66 8.44 -8.58 10.21
C THR A 66 7.39 -7.48 10.14
N MET A 67 7.45 -6.68 9.07
CA MET A 67 6.31 -5.87 8.65
C MET A 67 5.69 -6.45 7.39
N VAL A 68 4.41 -6.16 7.20
CA VAL A 68 3.65 -6.67 6.07
C VAL A 68 2.92 -5.57 5.33
N GLY A 69 2.64 -5.82 4.06
CA GLY A 69 1.67 -5.02 3.30
C GLY A 69 1.33 -5.66 1.95
N PRO A 70 0.14 -5.38 1.40
CA PRO A 70 -0.29 -5.97 0.14
C PRO A 70 0.58 -5.48 -1.02
N LEU A 71 0.73 -6.30 -2.04
CA LEU A 71 1.23 -5.87 -3.33
C LEU A 71 0.14 -5.02 -4.02
N HIS A 72 0.46 -3.78 -4.37
CA HIS A 72 -0.50 -2.82 -4.92
C HIS A 72 -0.57 -2.90 -6.44
N ILE A 73 -1.05 -4.03 -6.92
CA ILE A 73 -1.57 -4.19 -8.26
C ILE A 73 -2.67 -5.23 -8.14
N MET A 74 -3.90 -4.86 -8.51
CA MET A 74 -5.08 -5.68 -8.30
C MET A 74 -4.89 -7.10 -8.86
N ARG A 75 -4.93 -8.12 -7.97
CA ARG A 75 -4.72 -9.54 -8.32
C ARG A 75 -5.98 -10.39 -8.40
N HIS A 76 -7.11 -9.85 -7.97
CA HIS A 76 -8.39 -10.56 -8.01
C HIS A 76 -9.35 -9.85 -8.96
N ALA A 77 -10.13 -10.59 -9.76
CA ALA A 77 -11.04 -10.03 -10.77
C ALA A 77 -12.07 -9.01 -10.24
N LEU A 78 -12.44 -9.13 -8.96
CA LEU A 78 -13.54 -8.40 -8.32
C LEU A 78 -13.10 -7.24 -7.40
N GLY A 79 -11.82 -7.11 -7.03
CA GLY A 79 -11.40 -6.12 -6.04
C GLY A 79 -9.95 -6.24 -5.60
N THR A 80 -9.59 -5.45 -4.60
CA THR A 80 -8.24 -5.34 -4.06
C THR A 80 -8.20 -5.54 -2.55
N VAL A 81 -7.05 -6.01 -2.04
CA VAL A 81 -6.75 -6.08 -0.61
C VAL A 81 -6.13 -4.76 -0.17
N VAL A 82 -6.80 -4.06 0.75
CA VAL A 82 -6.29 -2.79 1.31
C VAL A 82 -5.60 -2.96 2.66
N ASP A 83 -5.92 -4.05 3.37
CA ASP A 83 -5.36 -4.35 4.68
C ASP A 83 -5.44 -5.86 4.97
N VAL A 84 -4.64 -6.33 5.94
CA VAL A 84 -4.73 -7.70 6.45
C VAL A 84 -5.04 -7.68 7.95
N VAL A 85 -5.71 -8.72 8.42
CA VAL A 85 -6.13 -8.83 9.82
C VAL A 85 -5.32 -9.93 10.50
N GLU A 86 -4.74 -9.58 11.64
CA GLU A 86 -3.99 -10.50 12.48
C GLU A 86 -4.94 -11.44 13.25
N CYS A 87 -4.57 -12.70 13.41
CA CYS A 87 -5.32 -13.67 14.20
C CYS A 87 -5.42 -13.20 15.66
N GLY A 88 -6.65 -13.13 16.19
CA GLY A 88 -6.88 -12.77 17.59
C GLY A 88 -6.50 -11.33 17.92
N ILE A 89 -5.71 -11.15 18.99
CA ILE A 89 -5.35 -9.83 19.52
C ILE A 89 -4.08 -9.32 18.82
N PRO A 90 -4.06 -8.06 18.32
CA PRO A 90 -2.86 -7.48 17.73
C PRO A 90 -1.62 -7.59 18.63
N THR A 91 -0.57 -8.23 18.11
CA THR A 91 0.72 -8.39 18.81
C THR A 91 1.76 -7.37 18.34
N ARG A 92 2.90 -7.30 19.05
CA ARG A 92 3.98 -6.38 18.69
C ARG A 92 4.70 -6.85 17.43
N VAL A 93 5.58 -6.02 16.87
CA VAL A 93 6.32 -6.38 15.66
C VAL A 93 7.40 -7.44 15.95
N GLU A 94 7.88 -7.50 17.18
CA GLU A 94 8.86 -8.46 17.67
C GLU A 94 8.28 -9.88 17.83
N ASP A 95 6.97 -10.02 17.73
CA ASP A 95 6.25 -11.28 17.85
C ASP A 95 6.01 -11.91 16.47
N GLU A 96 5.85 -13.23 16.44
CA GLU A 96 5.37 -13.92 15.24
C GLU A 96 3.92 -13.53 14.97
N LYS A 97 3.55 -13.46 13.70
CA LYS A 97 2.19 -13.09 13.31
C LYS A 97 1.49 -14.23 12.61
N CYS A 98 0.20 -14.28 12.82
CA CYS A 98 -0.74 -15.11 12.10
C CYS A 98 -1.71 -14.17 11.40
N ILE A 99 -1.96 -14.38 10.12
CA ILE A 99 -2.89 -13.62 9.29
C ILE A 99 -3.84 -14.61 8.63
N ASP A 100 -5.12 -14.53 8.92
CA ASP A 100 -6.14 -15.45 8.40
C ASP A 100 -7.29 -14.72 7.70
N GLN A 101 -7.22 -13.40 7.61
CA GLN A 101 -8.27 -12.56 7.06
C GLN A 101 -7.68 -11.36 6.33
N VAL A 102 -8.38 -10.90 5.30
CA VAL A 102 -8.04 -9.71 4.52
C VAL A 102 -9.22 -8.75 4.48
N LEU A 103 -8.94 -7.46 4.52
CA LEU A 103 -9.92 -6.43 4.18
C LEU A 103 -9.90 -6.21 2.67
N PHE A 104 -10.95 -6.68 2.02
CA PHE A 104 -11.13 -6.62 0.58
C PHE A 104 -12.11 -5.51 0.20
N ILE A 105 -11.74 -4.69 -0.78
CA ILE A 105 -12.58 -3.66 -1.36
C ILE A 105 -13.02 -4.10 -2.76
N PRO A 106 -14.29 -4.51 -2.92
CA PRO A 106 -14.80 -4.93 -4.22
C PRO A 106 -14.97 -3.72 -5.13
N VAL A 107 -14.36 -3.77 -6.31
CA VAL A 107 -14.61 -2.81 -7.39
C VAL A 107 -15.82 -3.23 -8.22
N GLU A 108 -16.24 -4.49 -8.10
CA GLU A 108 -17.35 -5.11 -8.80
C GLU A 108 -18.04 -6.11 -7.86
N SER A 109 -19.35 -6.30 -8.06
CA SER A 109 -20.10 -7.32 -7.32
C SER A 109 -19.88 -8.69 -7.96
N GLY A 110 -19.91 -9.75 -7.16
CA GLY A 110 -19.76 -11.13 -7.64
C GLY A 110 -19.41 -12.11 -6.53
N GLU A 111 -18.92 -13.28 -6.91
CA GLU A 111 -18.52 -14.32 -5.96
C GLU A 111 -17.00 -14.48 -5.97
N VAL A 112 -16.41 -14.33 -4.78
CA VAL A 112 -15.07 -14.84 -4.45
C VAL A 112 -15.25 -16.29 -4.04
N LYS A 113 -14.52 -17.22 -4.67
CA LYS A 113 -14.59 -18.64 -4.35
C LYS A 113 -13.42 -19.06 -3.48
N LYS A 114 -13.65 -20.05 -2.62
CA LYS A 114 -12.58 -20.74 -1.89
C LYS A 114 -11.54 -21.24 -2.89
N GLY A 115 -10.27 -20.96 -2.60
CA GLY A 115 -9.15 -21.22 -3.50
C GLY A 115 -8.80 -20.06 -4.41
N ASP A 116 -9.62 -19.02 -4.55
CA ASP A 116 -9.27 -17.84 -5.36
C ASP A 116 -8.08 -17.07 -4.76
N LEU A 117 -7.14 -16.65 -5.62
CA LEU A 117 -6.06 -15.74 -5.27
C LEU A 117 -6.64 -14.34 -5.04
N ILE A 118 -6.73 -13.89 -3.79
CA ILE A 118 -7.26 -12.57 -3.46
C ILE A 118 -6.16 -11.50 -3.49
N GLY A 119 -4.92 -11.86 -3.19
CA GLY A 119 -3.81 -10.91 -3.18
C GLY A 119 -2.44 -11.56 -2.91
N VAL A 120 -1.42 -10.71 -2.84
CA VAL A 120 -0.05 -11.10 -2.45
C VAL A 120 0.40 -10.23 -1.29
N LEU A 121 0.92 -10.85 -0.25
CA LEU A 121 1.45 -10.20 0.94
C LEU A 121 2.97 -10.09 0.85
N LYS A 122 3.50 -8.86 0.89
CA LYS A 122 4.92 -8.60 1.11
C LYS A 122 5.22 -8.79 2.59
N VAL A 123 6.19 -9.63 2.92
CA VAL A 123 6.72 -9.83 4.26
C VAL A 123 8.16 -9.32 4.25
N ILE A 124 8.37 -8.21 4.95
CA ILE A 124 9.66 -7.52 4.98
C ILE A 124 10.29 -7.75 6.35
N PHE A 125 11.49 -8.31 6.33
CA PHE A 125 12.25 -8.61 7.55
C PHE A 125 12.89 -7.36 8.10
N LEU A 126 12.84 -7.21 9.41
CA LEU A 126 13.27 -6.03 10.12
C LEU A 126 14.26 -6.37 11.21
N ARG A 127 15.08 -5.38 11.54
CA ARG A 127 15.71 -5.27 12.84
C ARG A 127 15.19 -4.02 13.54
N THR A 128 14.62 -4.23 14.71
CA THR A 128 13.87 -3.26 15.49
C THR A 128 14.76 -2.68 16.58
N GLY A 129 14.67 -1.38 16.86
CA GLY A 129 15.49 -0.76 17.91
C GLY A 129 15.56 0.76 17.89
N LEU A 130 16.40 1.32 18.75
CA LEU A 130 16.70 2.75 18.73
C LEU A 130 17.49 3.09 17.45
N PRO A 131 17.11 4.12 16.66
CA PRO A 131 17.77 4.46 15.40
C PRO A 131 19.30 4.53 15.47
N ARG A 132 19.84 5.14 16.53
CA ARG A 132 21.30 5.26 16.74
C ARG A 132 22.02 3.92 16.89
N ARG A 133 21.35 2.88 17.37
CA ARG A 133 21.91 1.54 17.62
C ARG A 133 21.77 0.59 16.42
N LEU A 134 20.98 0.95 15.41
CA LEU A 134 20.70 0.11 14.24
C LEU A 134 21.76 0.20 13.12
N MET A 135 22.72 1.12 13.23
CA MET A 135 23.78 1.30 12.24
C MET A 135 24.81 0.15 12.23
N SER A 136 25.02 -0.52 13.37
CA SER A 136 26.13 -1.45 13.60
C SER A 136 25.75 -2.93 13.59
N ILE A 137 24.57 -3.30 13.07
CA ILE A 137 24.07 -4.67 13.24
C ILE A 137 23.55 -5.29 11.94
N SER A 138 24.01 -6.52 11.70
CA SER A 138 23.58 -7.37 10.59
C SER A 138 22.14 -7.87 10.79
N ILE A 139 21.44 -8.08 9.67
CA ILE A 139 20.12 -8.73 9.67
C ILE A 139 20.35 -10.23 9.83
N PRO A 140 19.62 -10.93 10.70
CA PRO A 140 19.73 -12.38 10.83
C PRO A 140 19.41 -13.06 9.50
N GLU A 141 20.11 -14.16 9.20
CA GLU A 141 19.78 -15.00 8.05
C GLU A 141 18.35 -15.52 8.18
N VAL A 142 17.59 -15.40 7.09
CA VAL A 142 16.21 -15.84 7.02
C VAL A 142 16.18 -17.13 6.22
N GLU A 143 15.85 -18.24 6.87
CA GLU A 143 15.51 -19.47 6.16
C GLU A 143 14.14 -19.30 5.47
N LEU A 144 14.18 -19.18 4.14
CA LEU A 144 12.98 -19.20 3.32
C LEU A 144 12.55 -20.66 3.14
N LYS A 145 11.44 -21.05 3.78
CA LYS A 145 10.80 -22.32 3.49
C LYS A 145 10.00 -22.19 2.20
N GLU A 146 10.37 -22.95 1.18
CA GLU A 146 9.55 -23.11 -0.02
C GLU A 146 8.25 -23.83 0.37
N GLU A 147 7.14 -23.13 0.25
CA GLU A 147 5.80 -23.68 0.42
C GLU A 147 5.08 -23.56 -0.91
N THR A 148 4.74 -24.69 -1.53
CA THR A 148 3.92 -24.69 -2.75
C THR A 148 2.46 -24.73 -2.37
N LEU A 149 1.66 -23.88 -3.00
CA LEU A 149 0.25 -23.72 -2.74
C LEU A 149 -0.51 -23.67 -4.08
N GLU A 150 -1.69 -24.27 -4.10
CA GLU A 150 -2.62 -24.19 -5.22
C GLU A 150 -3.63 -23.07 -5.00
N ALA A 151 -3.83 -22.26 -6.03
CA ALA A 151 -4.76 -21.14 -6.05
C ALA A 151 -5.43 -21.02 -7.42
N ASN A 152 -6.59 -20.37 -7.49
CA ASN A 152 -7.19 -19.95 -8.73
C ASN A 152 -6.77 -18.50 -9.01
N LEU A 153 -5.97 -18.30 -10.05
CA LEU A 153 -5.76 -16.99 -10.61
C LEU A 153 -7.08 -16.51 -11.22
N THR A 154 -7.53 -15.32 -10.81
CA THR A 154 -8.75 -14.72 -11.35
C THR A 154 -8.44 -13.48 -12.15
N TRP A 155 -9.16 -13.29 -13.25
CA TRP A 155 -9.12 -12.03 -14.00
C TRP A 155 -10.45 -11.77 -14.68
N ARG A 156 -10.57 -10.57 -15.26
CA ARG A 156 -11.78 -10.16 -15.97
C ARG A 156 -11.46 -9.69 -17.37
N ASP A 157 -12.25 -10.13 -18.33
CA ASP A 157 -12.40 -9.50 -19.65
C ASP A 157 -13.89 -9.27 -19.92
N ASN A 158 -14.27 -8.12 -20.51
CA ASN A 158 -15.61 -7.87 -21.07
C ASN A 158 -16.81 -8.38 -20.23
N GLY A 159 -16.75 -8.27 -18.90
CA GLY A 159 -17.80 -8.72 -17.99
C GLY A 159 -17.65 -10.13 -17.41
N ASN A 160 -16.85 -11.02 -18.00
CA ASN A 160 -16.65 -12.40 -17.56
C ASN A 160 -15.50 -12.54 -16.55
N VAL A 161 -15.72 -13.32 -15.49
CA VAL A 161 -14.67 -13.68 -14.53
C VAL A 161 -14.08 -15.02 -14.93
N HIS A 162 -12.79 -15.02 -15.24
CA HIS A 162 -12.02 -16.20 -15.55
C HIS A 162 -11.32 -16.74 -14.29
N ARG A 163 -11.11 -18.05 -14.27
CA ARG A 163 -10.38 -18.76 -13.21
C ARG A 163 -9.44 -19.77 -13.84
N GLU A 164 -8.19 -19.72 -13.46
CA GLU A 164 -7.17 -20.68 -13.87
C GLU A 164 -6.47 -21.21 -12.63
N GLN A 165 -6.48 -22.53 -12.45
CA GLN A 165 -5.74 -23.15 -11.36
C GLN A 165 -4.26 -23.05 -11.65
N ILE A 166 -3.51 -22.56 -10.67
CA ILE A 166 -2.06 -22.39 -10.75
C ILE A 166 -1.39 -22.96 -9.51
N LYS A 167 -0.09 -23.25 -9.63
CA LYS A 167 0.78 -23.54 -8.50
C LYS A 167 1.69 -22.35 -8.25
N THR A 168 1.79 -21.95 -6.99
CA THR A 168 2.56 -20.79 -6.54
C THR A 168 3.43 -21.21 -5.35
N LYS A 169 4.65 -20.71 -5.26
CA LYS A 169 5.67 -21.07 -4.25
C LYS A 169 6.06 -19.89 -3.33
N VAL A 170 6.15 -20.01 -2.02
CA VAL A 170 6.70 -18.88 -1.23
C VAL A 170 8.13 -18.53 -1.70
N LEU A 171 8.31 -17.33 -2.28
CA LEU A 171 9.58 -16.85 -2.83
C LEU A 171 10.11 -15.65 -2.04
N GLY A 172 11.42 -15.61 -1.86
CA GLY A 172 12.14 -14.40 -1.45
C GLY A 172 12.74 -13.73 -2.67
N TYR A 173 12.64 -12.41 -2.73
CA TYR A 173 13.30 -11.60 -3.74
C TYR A 173 14.02 -10.45 -3.07
N THR A 174 15.04 -9.96 -3.74
CA THR A 174 15.77 -8.76 -3.36
C THR A 174 15.05 -7.55 -3.96
N SER A 175 14.73 -6.55 -3.14
CA SER A 175 14.15 -5.30 -3.61
C SER A 175 15.23 -4.24 -3.63
N THR A 176 15.28 -3.45 -4.69
CA THR A 176 16.13 -2.26 -4.68
C THR A 176 15.62 -1.28 -3.62
N SER A 177 16.55 -0.47 -3.11
CA SER A 177 16.20 0.75 -2.37
C SER A 177 15.87 1.92 -3.33
N VAL A 178 16.04 1.73 -4.63
CA VAL A 178 15.84 2.74 -5.66
C VAL A 178 14.38 2.75 -6.11
N GLY A 179 13.69 3.85 -5.89
CA GLY A 179 12.33 4.09 -6.36
C GLY A 179 12.30 5.13 -7.47
N VAL A 180 11.36 4.99 -8.41
CA VAL A 180 11.05 6.03 -9.40
C VAL A 180 9.59 6.45 -9.26
N TRP A 181 9.32 7.76 -9.27
CA TRP A 181 7.94 8.24 -9.22
C TRP A 181 7.27 8.13 -10.58
N ARG A 182 5.99 7.74 -10.56
CA ARG A 182 5.08 7.82 -11.71
C ARG A 182 3.82 8.53 -11.26
N THR A 183 3.42 9.55 -12.00
CA THR A 183 2.14 10.23 -11.84
C THR A 183 1.00 9.30 -12.26
N LEU A 184 -0.12 9.36 -11.55
CA LEU A 184 -1.39 8.79 -11.99
C LEU A 184 -2.29 9.95 -12.41
N VAL A 185 -2.46 10.12 -13.72
CA VAL A 185 -3.20 11.23 -14.30
C VAL A 185 -4.47 10.69 -14.94
N ALA A 186 -5.62 11.22 -14.54
CA ALA A 186 -6.90 10.83 -15.11
C ALA A 186 -6.93 11.08 -16.63
N ASP A 187 -7.40 10.10 -17.40
CA ASP A 187 -7.53 10.20 -18.85
C ASP A 187 -9.00 10.34 -19.32
N GLU A 188 -9.91 10.47 -18.36
CA GLU A 188 -11.34 10.63 -18.57
C GLU A 188 -11.96 11.56 -17.51
N ASN A 189 -13.15 12.10 -17.81
CA ASN A 189 -13.97 12.80 -16.84
C ASN A 189 -14.90 11.77 -16.17
N VAL A 190 -14.94 11.75 -14.83
CA VAL A 190 -15.76 10.79 -14.07
C VAL A 190 -16.50 11.51 -12.96
N GLU A 191 -17.81 11.36 -12.95
CA GLU A 191 -18.64 11.71 -11.80
C GLU A 191 -18.37 10.71 -10.67
N ILE A 192 -18.10 11.24 -9.48
CA ILE A 192 -17.78 10.47 -8.30
C ILE A 192 -18.75 10.81 -7.18
N ARG A 193 -19.04 9.81 -6.36
CA ARG A 193 -19.87 9.93 -5.16
C ARG A 193 -19.10 9.42 -3.96
N LYS A 194 -19.25 10.11 -2.84
CA LYS A 194 -18.57 9.76 -1.59
C LYS A 194 -18.79 8.30 -1.24
N GLY A 195 -17.70 7.56 -1.01
CA GLY A 195 -17.73 6.15 -0.62
C GLY A 195 -18.03 5.16 -1.73
N GLU A 196 -18.44 5.60 -2.92
CA GLU A 196 -18.59 4.71 -4.06
C GLU A 196 -17.23 4.49 -4.72
N ILE A 197 -16.73 3.25 -4.68
CA ILE A 197 -15.45 2.92 -5.33
C ILE A 197 -15.59 3.05 -6.84
N VAL A 198 -14.65 3.78 -7.45
CA VAL A 198 -14.65 4.06 -8.88
C VAL A 198 -13.34 3.60 -9.51
N ARG A 199 -13.43 3.01 -10.71
CA ARG A 199 -12.27 2.78 -11.57
C ARG A 199 -12.12 4.00 -12.47
N ILE A 200 -10.96 4.65 -12.42
CA ILE A 200 -10.65 5.81 -13.25
C ILE A 200 -9.58 5.39 -14.25
N LYS A 201 -9.83 5.54 -15.55
CA LYS A 201 -8.78 5.40 -16.57
C LYS A 201 -7.71 6.45 -16.33
N VAL A 202 -6.48 6.00 -16.35
CA VAL A 202 -5.31 6.85 -16.24
C VAL A 202 -4.50 6.77 -17.52
N LYS A 203 -3.71 7.81 -17.79
CA LYS A 203 -2.68 7.72 -18.83
C LYS A 203 -1.79 6.51 -18.54
N ASN A 204 -1.46 5.77 -19.59
CA ASN A 204 -0.70 4.52 -19.46
C ASN A 204 0.62 4.75 -18.71
N VAL A 205 0.80 4.02 -17.61
CA VAL A 205 2.08 3.92 -16.91
C VAL A 205 2.72 2.59 -17.29
N ASN A 206 3.71 2.66 -18.17
CA ASN A 206 4.48 1.50 -18.58
C ASN A 206 5.47 1.12 -17.47
N LEU A 207 5.37 -0.11 -17.00
CA LEU A 207 6.23 -0.71 -15.99
C LEU A 207 7.15 -1.72 -16.67
N PRO A 208 8.47 -1.54 -16.56
CA PRO A 208 9.42 -2.53 -17.03
C PRO A 208 9.22 -3.89 -16.34
N PRO A 209 9.80 -4.97 -16.89
CA PRO A 209 9.98 -6.23 -16.17
C PRO A 209 10.57 -5.99 -14.79
N ASN A 210 10.34 -6.91 -13.86
CA ASN A 210 11.01 -6.93 -12.58
C ASN A 210 10.73 -5.66 -11.76
N THR A 211 9.48 -5.20 -11.80
CA THR A 211 9.02 -4.04 -11.02
C THR A 211 7.81 -4.33 -10.17
N VAL A 212 7.75 -3.66 -9.03
CA VAL A 212 6.56 -3.56 -8.19
C VAL A 212 6.22 -2.11 -7.92
N VAL A 213 4.93 -1.86 -7.69
CA VAL A 213 4.44 -0.52 -7.42
C VAL A 213 3.81 -0.41 -6.05
N VAL A 214 3.91 0.78 -5.48
CA VAL A 214 3.29 1.14 -4.21
C VAL A 214 2.76 2.58 -4.33
N PRO A 215 1.44 2.81 -4.22
CA PRO A 215 0.89 4.15 -4.10
C PRO A 215 1.56 4.92 -2.96
N LEU A 216 1.88 6.19 -3.22
CA LEU A 216 2.37 7.08 -2.19
C LEU A 216 1.25 7.36 -1.19
N ALA A 217 1.54 7.15 0.10
CA ALA A 217 0.58 7.34 1.18
C ALA A 217 0.48 8.81 1.63
N ILE A 218 0.17 9.68 0.66
CA ILE A 218 -0.30 11.04 0.88
C ILE A 218 -1.31 11.36 -0.23
N MET A 219 -2.53 11.72 0.15
CA MET A 219 -3.62 12.03 -0.77
C MET A 219 -3.20 13.13 -1.76
N LYS A 220 -3.34 12.84 -3.06
CA LYS A 220 -2.90 13.74 -4.16
C LYS A 220 -4.04 14.48 -4.86
N ASN A 221 -5.27 14.12 -4.54
CA ASN A 221 -6.44 14.76 -5.10
C ASN A 221 -7.41 15.14 -3.98
N ALA A 222 -7.94 16.36 -4.01
CA ALA A 222 -8.90 16.84 -3.03
C ALA A 222 -10.06 15.85 -2.83
N ARG A 223 -10.50 15.18 -3.89
CA ARG A 223 -11.75 14.41 -3.86
C ARG A 223 -11.61 12.97 -3.37
N GLY A 224 -10.39 12.49 -3.11
CA GLY A 224 -10.19 11.11 -2.65
C GLY A 224 -8.77 10.59 -2.83
N SER A 225 -8.60 9.29 -2.60
CA SER A 225 -7.30 8.62 -2.66
C SER A 225 -7.32 7.42 -3.62
N VAL A 226 -6.19 7.16 -4.26
CA VAL A 226 -5.95 5.93 -5.02
C VAL A 226 -5.59 4.83 -4.03
N ILE A 227 -6.42 3.79 -3.94
CA ILE A 227 -6.19 2.66 -3.04
C ILE A 227 -5.36 1.55 -3.69
N ASP A 228 -5.46 1.41 -5.00
CA ASP A 228 -4.72 0.42 -5.78
C ASP A 228 -4.76 0.75 -7.29
N VAL A 229 -4.04 0.01 -8.11
CA VAL A 229 -4.00 0.15 -9.56
C VAL A 229 -4.31 -1.15 -10.28
N ILE A 230 -4.73 -1.05 -11.53
CA ILE A 230 -5.19 -2.17 -12.34
C ILE A 230 -4.35 -2.27 -13.61
N GLN A 231 -3.95 -3.51 -13.91
CA GLN A 231 -3.57 -3.94 -15.24
C GLN A 231 -4.74 -4.74 -15.81
N LEU A 232 -5.24 -4.36 -16.99
CA LEU A 232 -6.33 -5.09 -17.65
C LEU A 232 -5.85 -6.46 -18.17
N GLY A 233 -6.80 -7.41 -18.23
CA GLY A 233 -6.57 -8.77 -18.69
C GLY A 233 -6.03 -9.69 -17.61
N LYS A 234 -5.46 -10.83 -18.03
CA LYS A 234 -4.82 -11.79 -17.13
C LYS A 234 -3.65 -11.11 -16.39
N PRO A 235 -3.56 -11.20 -15.05
CA PRO A 235 -2.41 -10.71 -14.31
C PRO A 235 -1.12 -11.31 -14.89
N ARG A 236 -0.18 -10.42 -15.20
CA ARG A 236 1.12 -10.78 -15.74
C ARG A 236 2.09 -11.10 -14.62
N ARG A 237 3.13 -11.88 -14.95
CA ARG A 237 4.26 -12.19 -14.06
C ARG A 237 5.11 -10.96 -13.75
N VAL A 238 5.86 -10.95 -12.65
CA VAL A 238 6.69 -9.81 -12.26
C VAL A 238 7.80 -9.60 -13.29
N GLU A 239 8.29 -10.69 -13.89
CA GLU A 239 9.32 -10.68 -14.95
C GLU A 239 8.79 -10.15 -16.30
N GLU A 240 7.49 -9.91 -16.43
CA GLU A 240 6.91 -9.35 -17.66
C GLU A 240 6.73 -7.82 -17.58
N GLU A 241 6.77 -7.15 -18.73
CA GLU A 241 6.31 -5.78 -18.86
C GLU A 241 4.82 -5.65 -18.51
N LYS A 242 4.44 -4.55 -17.86
CA LYS A 242 3.06 -4.27 -17.46
C LYS A 242 2.67 -2.87 -17.86
N VAL A 243 1.38 -2.67 -18.10
CA VAL A 243 0.81 -1.35 -18.35
C VAL A 243 -0.31 -1.12 -17.36
N ILE A 244 -0.11 -0.13 -16.48
CA ILE A 244 -1.18 0.36 -15.61
C ILE A 244 -1.98 1.38 -16.40
N ASN A 245 -3.28 1.13 -16.50
CA ASN A 245 -4.20 1.96 -17.29
C ASN A 245 -5.48 2.34 -16.54
N GLN A 246 -5.68 1.81 -15.32
CA GLN A 246 -6.74 2.26 -14.42
C GLN A 246 -6.24 2.35 -12.98
N ALA A 247 -6.83 3.25 -12.22
CA ALA A 247 -6.66 3.35 -10.77
C ALA A 247 -7.99 3.06 -10.07
N ILE A 248 -7.92 2.42 -8.91
CA ILE A 248 -9.05 2.26 -8.00
C ILE A 248 -9.04 3.46 -7.06
N PHE A 249 -10.09 4.27 -7.14
CA PHE A 249 -10.21 5.52 -6.40
C PHE A 249 -11.32 5.42 -5.34
N LEU A 250 -11.03 5.91 -4.14
CA LEU A 250 -11.96 6.04 -3.02
C LEU A 250 -12.35 7.51 -2.83
N PRO A 251 -13.52 7.94 -3.31
CA PRO A 251 -13.99 9.31 -3.15
C PRO A 251 -14.40 9.62 -1.71
N ILE A 252 -14.13 10.85 -1.28
CA ILE A 252 -14.49 11.36 0.06
C ILE A 252 -15.54 12.47 0.01
N ASP A 253 -15.83 12.98 -1.19
CA ASP A 253 -16.93 13.87 -1.51
C ASP A 253 -17.52 13.54 -2.88
N ASP A 254 -18.67 14.14 -3.17
CA ASP A 254 -19.28 14.10 -4.49
C ASP A 254 -18.63 15.14 -5.40
N GLY A 255 -18.58 14.84 -6.69
CA GLY A 255 -18.12 15.79 -7.70
C GLY A 255 -17.59 15.10 -8.95
N ILE A 256 -16.58 15.72 -9.55
CA ILE A 256 -16.00 15.27 -10.82
C ILE A 256 -14.49 15.20 -10.66
N VAL A 257 -13.91 14.07 -11.07
CA VAL A 257 -12.49 13.98 -11.44
C VAL A 257 -12.40 14.26 -12.94
N GLU A 258 -11.63 15.26 -13.34
CA GLU A 258 -11.51 15.65 -14.74
C GLU A 258 -10.26 15.04 -15.39
N LYS A 259 -10.32 14.86 -16.69
CA LYS A 259 -9.17 14.47 -17.51
C LYS A 259 -8.02 15.47 -17.28
N GLY A 260 -6.83 14.94 -17.02
CA GLY A 260 -5.64 15.71 -16.68
C GLY A 260 -5.42 15.89 -15.17
N ASP A 261 -6.38 15.54 -14.32
CA ASP A 261 -6.21 15.61 -12.87
C ASP A 261 -5.19 14.57 -12.36
N LEU A 262 -4.25 15.04 -11.54
CA LEU A 262 -3.39 14.16 -10.76
C LEU A 262 -4.23 13.52 -9.66
N ILE A 263 -4.42 12.20 -9.73
CA ILE A 263 -5.20 11.44 -8.76
C ILE A 263 -4.33 10.70 -7.74
N GLY A 264 -3.07 10.42 -8.10
CA GLY A 264 -2.13 9.69 -7.25
C GLY A 264 -0.70 9.73 -7.78
N VAL A 265 0.21 9.14 -7.01
CA VAL A 265 1.60 8.92 -7.40
C VAL A 265 1.97 7.49 -7.03
N LEU A 266 2.61 6.76 -7.93
CA LEU A 266 3.18 5.44 -7.69
C LEU A 266 4.69 5.55 -7.44
N ASN A 267 5.16 4.80 -6.47
CA ASN A 267 6.56 4.45 -6.32
C ASN A 267 6.80 3.15 -7.07
N VAL A 268 7.67 3.17 -8.08
CA VAL A 268 8.08 1.98 -8.82
C VAL A 268 9.43 1.52 -8.28
N PHE A 269 9.48 0.31 -7.73
CA PHE A 269 10.70 -0.33 -7.25
C PHE A 269 11.08 -1.49 -8.15
N TYR A 270 12.38 -1.73 -8.29
CA TYR A 270 12.91 -2.87 -9.04
C TYR A 270 13.15 -4.05 -8.10
N VAL A 271 12.96 -5.27 -8.61
CA VAL A 271 13.04 -6.51 -7.84
C VAL A 271 13.77 -7.60 -8.61
N GLY A 272 14.54 -8.44 -7.92
CA GLY A 272 15.26 -9.55 -8.56
C GLY A 272 16.51 -9.14 -9.37
N ASN A 273 17.21 -10.13 -9.92
CA ASN A 273 18.62 -9.99 -10.35
C ASN A 273 18.85 -10.02 -11.87
N SER A 274 17.81 -9.94 -12.70
CA SER A 274 17.97 -10.02 -14.17
C SER A 274 17.96 -8.64 -14.84
N ASN A 275 18.95 -8.43 -15.72
CA ASN A 275 19.11 -7.40 -16.75
C ASN A 275 18.21 -6.14 -16.59
N LEU A 276 18.52 -5.30 -15.60
CA LEU A 276 17.85 -3.99 -15.40
C LEU A 276 18.23 -2.96 -16.48
N SER A 277 18.95 -3.35 -17.54
CA SER A 277 19.50 -2.44 -18.54
C SER A 277 18.44 -1.75 -19.42
N ALA A 278 17.21 -2.28 -19.49
CA ALA A 278 16.12 -1.72 -20.30
C ALA A 278 15.34 -0.55 -19.64
N VAL A 279 15.71 -0.16 -18.42
CA VAL A 279 14.69 0.24 -17.44
C VAL A 279 14.45 1.74 -17.25
N LEU A 280 15.27 2.61 -17.82
CA LEU A 280 15.04 4.06 -17.70
C LEU A 280 15.01 4.68 -19.09
N LYS A 281 13.92 4.44 -19.84
CA LYS A 281 13.54 5.37 -20.92
C LYS A 281 13.46 6.76 -20.31
N GLU A 282 14.07 7.74 -20.96
CA GLU A 282 13.98 9.13 -20.51
C GLU A 282 12.51 9.48 -20.38
N MET A 283 12.12 9.78 -19.14
CA MET A 283 10.79 10.25 -18.87
C MET A 283 10.74 11.73 -19.18
N GLU A 284 9.64 12.16 -19.79
CA GLU A 284 9.42 13.55 -20.11
C GLU A 284 8.70 14.26 -18.94
N THR A 285 8.89 15.57 -18.88
CA THR A 285 8.13 16.43 -17.98
C THR A 285 6.66 16.40 -18.37
N GLU A 286 5.80 16.05 -17.41
CA GLU A 286 4.36 15.98 -17.64
C GLU A 286 3.65 17.21 -17.08
N LYS A 287 2.64 17.72 -17.80
CA LYS A 287 1.69 18.71 -17.27
C LYS A 287 0.50 17.99 -16.64
N VAL A 288 0.21 18.33 -15.40
CA VAL A 288 -0.91 17.75 -14.64
C VAL A 288 -1.70 18.83 -13.92
N ASN A 289 -2.99 18.60 -13.72
CA ASN A 289 -3.83 19.44 -12.87
C ASN A 289 -3.75 18.91 -11.43
N VAL A 290 -3.13 19.68 -10.56
CA VAL A 290 -3.10 19.41 -9.13
C VAL A 290 -4.41 19.92 -8.53
N VAL A 291 -5.16 19.04 -7.87
CA VAL A 291 -6.46 19.36 -7.26
C VAL A 291 -6.35 19.23 -5.75
N TYR A 292 -6.52 20.31 -5.01
CA TYR A 292 -6.33 20.32 -3.56
C TYR A 292 -7.38 21.17 -2.83
N ARG A 293 -7.55 20.93 -1.52
CA ARG A 293 -8.44 21.75 -0.70
C ARG A 293 -7.69 22.95 -0.12
N SER A 294 -8.27 24.13 -0.32
CA SER A 294 -7.94 25.35 0.40
C SER A 294 -9.06 25.70 1.36
N GLY A 295 -8.83 26.61 2.32
CA GLY A 295 -9.88 27.12 3.20
C GLY A 295 -11.05 27.81 2.48
N LYS A 296 -10.93 28.08 1.17
CA LYS A 296 -11.96 28.70 0.32
C LYS A 296 -12.68 27.71 -0.60
N GLY A 297 -12.30 26.42 -0.58
CA GLY A 297 -12.85 25.39 -1.47
C GLY A 297 -11.77 24.61 -2.21
N ILE A 298 -12.18 23.88 -3.25
CA ILE A 298 -11.25 23.11 -4.10
C ILE A 298 -10.55 24.05 -5.08
N VAL A 299 -9.23 23.96 -5.12
CA VAL A 299 -8.37 24.69 -6.07
C VAL A 299 -7.80 23.70 -7.07
N LYS A 300 -7.68 24.14 -8.32
CA LYS A 300 -7.08 23.40 -9.42
C LYS A 300 -6.02 24.26 -10.08
N GLU A 301 -4.80 23.73 -10.18
CA GLU A 301 -3.64 24.42 -10.76
C GLU A 301 -2.90 23.47 -11.71
N GLU A 302 -2.56 23.95 -12.92
CA GLU A 302 -1.67 23.22 -13.82
C GLU A 302 -0.23 23.35 -13.32
N VAL A 303 0.44 22.21 -13.13
CA VAL A 303 1.83 22.14 -12.69
C VAL A 303 2.61 21.23 -13.64
N LYS A 304 3.87 21.60 -13.90
CA LYS A 304 4.84 20.73 -14.57
C LYS A 304 5.50 19.82 -13.53
N VAL A 305 5.40 18.51 -13.74
CA VAL A 305 6.04 17.49 -12.91
C VAL A 305 7.24 16.97 -13.66
N GLU A 306 8.43 17.33 -13.18
CA GLU A 306 9.67 16.76 -13.67
C GLU A 306 9.82 15.35 -13.10
N PRO A 307 10.16 14.37 -13.95
CA PRO A 307 10.33 13.02 -13.48
C PRO A 307 11.64 12.92 -12.68
N PHE A 308 11.60 12.17 -11.59
CA PHE A 308 12.77 11.92 -10.76
C PHE A 308 12.71 10.52 -10.16
N GLY A 309 13.86 10.07 -9.68
CA GLY A 309 13.95 8.89 -8.83
C GLY A 309 14.66 9.22 -7.52
N TYR A 310 14.66 8.25 -6.62
CA TYR A 310 15.24 8.41 -5.31
C TYR A 310 15.82 7.10 -4.80
N ARG A 311 16.78 7.19 -3.89
CA ARG A 311 17.27 6.05 -3.12
C ARG A 311 16.77 6.15 -1.69
N ARG A 312 16.06 5.12 -1.26
CA ARG A 312 15.46 5.00 0.06
C ARG A 312 16.47 4.49 1.08
N SER A 313 16.53 5.12 2.25
CA SER A 313 17.27 4.58 3.38
C SER A 313 16.69 3.23 3.82
N LEU A 314 17.55 2.25 4.09
CA LEU A 314 17.15 1.02 4.78
C LEU A 314 16.82 1.27 6.26
N LEU A 315 17.30 2.39 6.81
CA LEU A 315 16.94 2.87 8.14
C LEU A 315 15.69 3.75 8.04
N ALA A 316 14.64 3.38 8.75
CA ALA A 316 13.35 4.06 8.74
C ALA A 316 12.77 4.17 10.15
N SER A 317 11.69 4.93 10.30
CA SER A 317 10.95 5.05 11.56
C SER A 317 9.47 4.80 11.35
N TRP A 318 8.77 4.53 12.45
CA TRP A 318 7.31 4.53 12.48
C TRP A 318 6.79 5.76 13.19
N GLU A 319 5.71 6.32 12.64
CA GLU A 319 4.84 7.24 13.34
C GLU A 319 3.47 6.61 13.54
N VAL A 320 2.88 6.91 14.68
CA VAL A 320 1.59 6.37 15.09
C VAL A 320 0.50 7.40 14.85
N LEU A 321 -0.61 6.97 14.28
CA LEU A 321 -1.73 7.83 13.92
C LEU A 321 -2.74 7.80 15.07
N ILE A 322 -2.66 8.77 15.97
CA ILE A 322 -3.49 8.82 17.18
C ILE A 322 -4.65 9.79 16.97
N ALA A 323 -5.89 9.35 17.21
CA ALA A 323 -7.07 10.20 17.14
C ALA A 323 -6.96 11.44 18.04
N ASN A 324 -7.32 12.61 17.49
CA ASN A 324 -7.40 13.89 18.19
C ASN A 324 -8.85 14.45 18.14
N GLU A 325 -9.82 13.56 18.00
CA GLU A 325 -11.24 13.87 18.08
C GLU A 325 -12.05 12.63 18.45
N ASN A 326 -13.28 12.86 18.94
CA ASN A 326 -14.31 11.83 18.97
C ASN A 326 -15.15 11.93 17.69
N LYS A 327 -15.38 10.80 17.01
CA LYS A 327 -16.10 10.76 15.75
C LYS A 327 -16.90 9.48 15.59
N LYS A 328 -18.22 9.63 15.39
CA LYS A 328 -19.07 8.52 14.96
C LYS A 328 -18.71 8.14 13.52
N VAL A 329 -18.61 6.84 13.27
CA VAL A 329 -18.28 6.28 11.97
C VAL A 329 -19.35 5.30 11.52
N LYS A 330 -19.56 5.22 10.21
CA LYS A 330 -20.55 4.35 9.59
C LYS A 330 -19.86 3.44 8.57
N SER A 331 -20.20 2.15 8.61
CA SER A 331 -19.63 1.12 7.73
C SER A 331 -19.70 1.55 6.26
N GLY A 332 -18.59 1.45 5.54
CA GLY A 332 -18.49 1.77 4.12
C GLY A 332 -18.44 3.25 3.77
N GLU A 333 -18.63 4.16 4.74
CA GLU A 333 -18.59 5.60 4.49
C GLU A 333 -17.21 6.16 4.86
N PRO A 334 -16.33 6.45 3.87
CA PRO A 334 -15.02 7.01 4.16
C PRO A 334 -15.14 8.37 4.84
N CYS A 335 -14.22 8.64 5.76
CA CYS A 335 -14.25 9.87 6.53
C CYS A 335 -12.86 10.40 6.85
N ILE A 336 -12.75 11.72 6.98
CA ILE A 336 -11.53 12.38 7.45
C ILE A 336 -11.54 12.38 8.97
N VAL A 337 -10.47 11.92 9.60
CA VAL A 337 -10.32 11.91 11.07
C VAL A 337 -9.12 12.79 11.45
N ARG A 338 -9.32 13.71 12.40
CA ARG A 338 -8.23 14.48 13.01
C ARG A 338 -7.36 13.55 13.86
N ILE A 339 -6.05 13.67 13.67
CA ILE A 339 -5.03 12.97 14.43
C ILE A 339 -4.14 13.97 15.16
N LYS A 340 -3.42 13.50 16.16
CA LYS A 340 -2.31 14.25 16.74
C LYS A 340 -1.31 14.53 15.63
N THR A 341 -0.91 15.79 15.50
CA THR A 341 -0.09 16.26 14.40
C THR A 341 1.22 15.47 14.31
N ILE A 342 1.51 14.96 13.12
CA ILE A 342 2.80 14.36 12.78
C ILE A 342 3.58 15.29 11.86
N LYS A 343 4.90 15.30 12.02
CA LYS A 343 5.83 16.03 11.16
C LYS A 343 6.55 15.03 10.27
N ILE A 344 6.40 15.18 8.97
CA ILE A 344 7.11 14.40 7.97
C ILE A 344 8.26 15.28 7.49
N PRO A 345 9.53 14.92 7.79
CA PRO A 345 10.67 15.69 7.33
C PRO A 345 10.72 15.78 5.81
N LYS A 346 11.40 16.80 5.29
CA LYS A 346 11.81 16.84 3.89
C LYS A 346 12.53 15.56 3.48
N ASN A 347 12.45 15.24 2.20
CA ASN A 347 13.03 14.05 1.61
C ASN A 347 12.62 12.77 2.36
N THR A 348 11.32 12.63 2.64
CA THR A 348 10.77 11.45 3.33
C THR A 348 9.56 10.90 2.58
N VAL A 349 9.60 9.62 2.18
CA VAL A 349 8.43 8.92 1.63
C VAL A 349 7.70 8.16 2.73
N THR A 350 6.38 8.09 2.62
CA THR A 350 5.50 7.44 3.61
C THR A 350 4.79 6.23 3.04
N TYR A 351 4.63 5.19 3.86
CA TYR A 351 3.86 3.99 3.52
C TYR A 351 3.05 3.50 4.73
N PRO A 352 1.76 3.13 4.56
CA PRO A 352 1.01 2.48 5.63
C PRO A 352 1.68 1.18 6.06
N LEU A 353 1.58 0.89 7.35
CA LEU A 353 1.73 -0.47 7.83
C LEU A 353 0.36 -1.15 7.68
N ASN A 354 0.12 -1.82 6.56
CA ASN A 354 -1.16 -2.49 6.24
C ASN A 354 -1.30 -3.80 7.00
N ILE A 355 -1.42 -3.67 8.31
CA ILE A 355 -1.96 -4.69 9.21
C ILE A 355 -2.92 -3.97 10.16
N MET A 356 -4.19 -4.36 10.12
CA MET A 356 -5.27 -3.61 10.73
C MET A 356 -5.08 -3.46 12.25
N ARG A 357 -5.04 -2.21 12.74
CA ARG A 357 -4.79 -1.87 14.15
C ARG A 357 -5.97 -1.27 14.89
N TYR A 358 -7.14 -1.20 14.25
CA TYR A 358 -8.31 -0.58 14.84
C TYR A 358 -9.60 -1.31 14.48
N ALA A 359 -10.39 -1.68 15.50
CA ALA A 359 -11.54 -2.56 15.33
C ALA A 359 -12.65 -2.03 14.41
N TYR A 360 -12.80 -0.71 14.22
CA TYR A 360 -13.91 -0.18 13.42
C TYR A 360 -13.57 0.06 11.94
N GLY A 361 -12.31 -0.07 11.53
CA GLY A 361 -11.89 0.22 10.16
C GLY A 361 -10.40 0.46 10.00
N THR A 362 -9.98 0.82 8.79
CA THR A 362 -8.57 0.96 8.45
C THR A 362 -8.20 2.38 8.04
N PHE A 363 -6.93 2.72 8.29
CA PHE A 363 -6.27 3.89 7.74
C PHE A 363 -5.99 3.66 6.25
N ILE A 364 -6.43 4.60 5.40
CA ILE A 364 -6.21 4.54 3.95
C ILE A 364 -5.06 5.45 3.55
N ASP A 365 -5.10 6.72 3.95
CA ASP A 365 -4.16 7.71 3.43
C ASP A 365 -3.98 8.93 4.34
N LEU A 366 -2.81 9.56 4.29
CA LEU A 366 -2.55 10.84 4.95
C LEU A 366 -3.20 11.98 4.16
N VAL A 367 -3.84 12.91 4.85
CA VAL A 367 -4.60 13.99 4.21
C VAL A 367 -3.90 15.32 4.48
N PRO A 368 -3.17 15.88 3.50
CA PRO A 368 -2.55 17.18 3.65
C PRO A 368 -3.60 18.29 3.61
N GLU A 369 -3.29 19.42 4.24
CA GLU A 369 -4.07 20.66 4.14
C GLU A 369 -3.31 21.69 3.30
N GLY A 370 -4.04 22.42 2.46
CA GLY A 370 -3.49 23.45 1.59
C GLY A 370 -2.84 22.89 0.32
N PRO A 371 -2.02 23.70 -0.37
CA PRO A 371 -1.36 23.28 -1.60
C PRO A 371 -0.42 22.10 -1.34
N PRO A 372 -0.37 21.09 -2.22
CA PRO A 372 0.51 19.97 -2.02
C PRO A 372 1.96 20.43 -2.08
N LYS A 373 2.69 20.06 -1.04
CA LYS A 373 4.11 20.37 -0.92
C LYS A 373 4.96 19.38 -1.71
N LYS A 374 6.12 19.86 -2.16
CA LYS A 374 7.14 19.01 -2.76
C LYS A 374 7.71 18.03 -1.72
N ILE A 375 8.36 16.97 -2.19
CA ILE A 375 8.95 15.94 -1.32
C ILE A 375 10.14 16.51 -0.52
N GLU A 376 10.79 17.54 -1.06
CA GLU A 376 11.92 18.32 -0.51
C GLU A 376 11.52 19.29 0.60
N GLU A 377 10.22 19.36 0.93
CA GLU A 377 9.69 20.24 1.95
C GLU A 377 9.20 19.45 3.16
N ASP A 378 9.31 20.08 4.34
CA ASP A 378 8.68 19.58 5.55
C ASP A 378 7.15 19.63 5.41
N ARG A 379 6.51 18.51 5.73
CA ARG A 379 5.07 18.34 5.67
C ARG A 379 4.54 18.13 7.09
N VAL A 380 3.39 18.73 7.35
CA VAL A 380 2.69 18.61 8.62
C VAL A 380 1.33 18.00 8.30
N ILE A 381 1.00 16.90 8.98
CA ILE A 381 -0.24 16.17 8.77
C ILE A 381 -0.97 16.08 10.11
N ASP A 382 -2.23 16.49 10.12
CA ASP A 382 -3.12 16.45 11.26
C ASP A 382 -4.41 15.67 10.97
N ARG A 383 -4.52 15.08 9.77
CA ARG A 383 -5.72 14.38 9.29
C ARG A 383 -5.36 13.12 8.52
N ILE A 384 -6.22 12.12 8.63
CA ILE A 384 -6.16 10.89 7.85
C ILE A 384 -7.49 10.61 7.16
N LEU A 385 -7.42 9.91 6.04
CA LEU A 385 -8.56 9.23 5.44
C LEU A 385 -8.70 7.87 6.11
N PHE A 386 -9.87 7.62 6.70
CA PHE A 386 -10.21 6.40 7.38
C PHE A 386 -11.42 5.75 6.72
N LEU A 387 -11.38 4.44 6.50
CA LEU A 387 -12.45 3.64 5.93
C LEU A 387 -13.05 2.71 7.01
N PRO A 388 -14.24 3.05 7.54
CA PRO A 388 -14.92 2.20 8.50
C PRO A 388 -15.46 0.92 7.84
N ILE A 389 -15.31 -0.21 8.52
CA ILE A 389 -15.91 -1.49 8.08
C ILE A 389 -17.14 -1.86 8.91
N MET A 390 -17.36 -1.16 10.04
CA MET A 390 -18.55 -1.28 10.87
C MET A 390 -18.93 0.07 11.47
N ASN A 391 -20.16 0.15 11.97
CA ASN A 391 -20.60 1.33 12.72
C ASN A 391 -19.90 1.37 14.07
N GLY A 392 -19.54 2.56 14.54
CA GLY A 392 -18.83 2.70 15.80
C GLY A 392 -18.50 4.14 16.14
N GLU A 393 -17.59 4.31 17.08
CA GLU A 393 -17.11 5.61 17.52
C GLU A 393 -15.59 5.54 17.68
N ILE A 394 -14.90 6.39 16.92
CA ILE A 394 -13.51 6.76 17.19
C ILE A 394 -13.50 7.71 18.37
N ARG A 395 -12.64 7.43 19.35
CA ARG A 395 -12.42 8.32 20.50
C ARG A 395 -11.01 8.87 20.49
N GLU A 396 -10.86 10.04 21.08
CA GLU A 396 -9.58 10.69 21.27
C GLU A 396 -8.58 9.76 21.97
N ASN A 397 -7.30 9.87 21.62
CA ASN A 397 -6.21 9.04 22.13
C ASN A 397 -6.24 7.56 21.70
N GLN A 398 -7.08 7.19 20.73
CA GLN A 398 -7.05 5.86 20.13
C GLN A 398 -6.06 5.75 18.97
N LEU A 399 -5.35 4.64 18.87
CA LEU A 399 -4.48 4.30 17.75
C LEU A 399 -5.31 3.90 16.53
N LEU A 400 -5.19 4.63 15.43
CA LEU A 400 -5.92 4.39 14.18
C LEU A 400 -5.07 3.67 13.12
N GLY A 401 -3.75 3.73 13.24
CA GLY A 401 -2.83 3.10 12.29
C GLY A 401 -1.39 3.50 12.56
N VAL A 402 -0.48 2.98 11.72
CA VAL A 402 0.95 3.25 11.78
C VAL A 402 1.43 3.58 10.37
N ILE A 403 2.25 4.62 10.24
CA ILE A 403 2.88 5.02 8.99
C ILE A 403 4.39 4.83 9.11
N SER A 404 4.99 4.23 8.10
CA SER A 404 6.43 4.16 7.94
C SER A 404 6.97 5.40 7.28
N MET A 405 8.04 5.97 7.82
CA MET A 405 8.75 7.13 7.29
C MET A 405 10.15 6.71 6.85
N TYR A 406 10.41 6.87 5.55
CA TYR A 406 11.69 6.53 4.96
C TYR A 406 12.40 7.79 4.46
N PRO A 407 13.54 8.17 5.05
CA PRO A 407 14.42 9.15 4.44
C PRO A 407 14.83 8.70 3.05
N ILE A 408 14.89 9.65 2.12
CA ILE A 408 15.28 9.41 0.74
C ILE A 408 16.37 10.38 0.31
N GLU A 409 17.17 9.96 -0.66
CA GLU A 409 18.06 10.80 -1.43
C GLU A 409 17.48 10.93 -2.83
N ILE A 410 17.19 12.15 -3.28
CA ILE A 410 16.63 12.41 -4.61
C ILE A 410 17.77 12.46 -5.64
N GLY A 411 17.51 11.95 -6.84
CA GLY A 411 18.48 11.89 -7.92
C GLY A 411 17.86 12.15 -9.29
N THR A 412 18.67 12.71 -10.18
CA THR A 412 18.40 12.73 -11.61
C THR A 412 18.38 11.30 -12.16
N PHE A 413 17.81 11.07 -13.34
CA PHE A 413 17.83 9.74 -13.95
C PHE A 413 19.23 9.17 -14.17
N ALA A 414 20.22 10.02 -14.47
CA ALA A 414 21.61 9.58 -14.55
C ALA A 414 22.11 9.02 -13.20
N LYS A 415 21.77 9.69 -12.09
CA LYS A 415 22.10 9.23 -10.74
C LYS A 415 21.33 7.95 -10.36
N VAL A 416 20.07 7.86 -10.76
CA VAL A 416 19.22 6.68 -10.55
C VAL A 416 19.80 5.47 -11.28
N ARG A 417 20.24 5.62 -12.54
CA ARG A 417 20.97 4.56 -13.27
C ARG A 417 22.19 4.09 -12.48
N GLY A 418 23.04 5.02 -12.07
CA GLY A 418 24.23 4.67 -11.27
C GLY A 418 23.91 3.94 -9.96
N TRP A 419 22.80 4.26 -9.29
CA TRP A 419 22.36 3.49 -8.11
C TRP A 419 21.87 2.08 -8.45
N LEU A 420 21.20 1.89 -9.60
CA LEU A 420 20.75 0.57 -10.04
C LEU A 420 21.93 -0.30 -10.48
N ASP A 421 22.89 0.28 -11.21
CA ASP A 421 24.11 -0.41 -11.65
C ASP A 421 24.91 -0.87 -10.42
N SER A 422 25.14 0.02 -9.46
CA SER A 422 25.81 -0.31 -8.18
C SER A 422 25.07 -1.39 -7.39
N TRP A 423 23.73 -1.41 -7.43
CA TRP A 423 22.94 -2.42 -6.74
C TRP A 423 23.07 -3.79 -7.40
N LEU A 424 23.12 -3.86 -8.74
CA LEU A 424 23.37 -5.10 -9.47
C LEU A 424 24.76 -5.67 -9.14
N ASP A 425 25.78 -4.81 -9.09
CA ASP A 425 27.13 -5.19 -8.72
C ASP A 425 27.21 -5.74 -7.29
N GLU A 426 26.48 -5.11 -6.35
CA GLU A 426 26.40 -5.54 -4.94
C GLU A 426 25.64 -6.85 -4.74
N MET A 427 24.65 -7.15 -5.58
CA MET A 427 23.78 -8.34 -5.45
C MET A 427 24.44 -9.62 -5.97
N GLY A 428 25.34 -9.54 -6.96
CA GLY A 428 25.98 -10.71 -7.60
C GLY A 428 25.01 -11.75 -8.19
N GLU A 429 25.53 -12.85 -8.74
CA GLU A 429 24.76 -14.03 -9.19
C GLU A 429 24.16 -14.83 -8.02
N ARG A 430 23.38 -14.22 -7.11
CA ARG A 430 22.79 -14.98 -5.99
C ARG A 430 21.37 -14.59 -5.67
N LEU A 431 20.46 -15.36 -6.26
CA LEU A 431 19.18 -15.92 -5.79
C LEU A 431 18.43 -16.29 -7.07
N GLY A 432 17.96 -17.53 -7.18
CA GLY A 432 17.42 -18.09 -8.42
C GLY A 432 16.34 -17.21 -9.05
N GLU A 433 16.20 -17.29 -10.38
CA GLU A 433 15.18 -16.54 -11.10
C GLU A 433 13.80 -16.85 -10.49
N PRO A 434 13.02 -15.82 -10.11
CA PRO A 434 11.67 -16.04 -9.64
C PRO A 434 10.84 -16.66 -10.78
N ASP A 435 10.54 -17.95 -10.69
CA ASP A 435 9.57 -18.58 -11.57
C ASP A 435 8.15 -18.28 -11.05
N TRP A 436 7.78 -17.00 -11.01
CA TRP A 436 6.52 -16.54 -10.41
C TRP A 436 5.42 -16.30 -11.43
N PRO A 437 4.21 -16.86 -11.28
CA PRO A 437 3.11 -16.56 -12.18
C PRO A 437 2.57 -15.10 -12.11
N PHE A 438 3.13 -14.18 -11.29
CA PHE A 438 2.57 -12.82 -11.03
C PHE A 438 3.54 -11.64 -10.89
#